data_AF-A0A661M0M2-F1
#
_entry.id   AF-A0A661M0M2-F1
#
_cell.length_a   1.000
_cell.length_b   1.000
_cell.length_c   1.000
_cell.angle_alpha   90.00
_cell.angle_beta   90.00
_cell.angle_gamma   90.00
#
_symmetry.space_group_name_H-M   'P 1'
#
loop_
_entity.id
_entity.type
_entity.pdbx_description
1 polymer ?
#
loop_
_entity_poly.entity_id
_entity_poly.type
_entity_poly.pdbx_seq_one_letter_code
_entity_poly.pdbx_strand_id
1 'polypeptide(L)'
;MGNETKIPAPTIERLAQYSRPLESLLESGTTVISSEKLARLCGVNPAQVRKDLAYFGEFGVRGVGYDVADLLAAIKKILGSDQEWALC
;
A
#
# COMPACT_ATOMS: atom_id res chain seq x y z
N MET A 1 -12.31 5.12 25.25
CA MET A 1 -11.71 6.22 24.46
C MET A 1 -10.91 5.62 23.33
N GLY A 2 -11.49 5.47 22.13
CA GLY A 2 -10.75 5.06 20.93
C GLY A 2 -10.62 6.28 20.04
N ASN A 3 -9.43 6.86 19.95
CA ASN A 3 -9.14 7.78 18.85
C ASN A 3 -8.91 6.92 17.62
N GLU A 4 -10.01 6.45 17.02
CA GLU A 4 -10.00 5.81 15.71
C GLU A 4 -9.56 6.89 14.72
N THR A 5 -8.28 6.86 14.35
CA THR A 5 -7.73 7.65 13.26
C THR A 5 -8.50 7.26 12.02
N LYS A 6 -9.62 7.94 11.73
CA LYS A 6 -10.46 7.68 10.56
C LYS A 6 -9.62 7.95 9.33
N ILE A 7 -9.11 6.87 8.75
CA ILE A 7 -8.35 6.92 7.52
C ILE A 7 -9.30 7.46 6.45
N PRO A 8 -8.89 8.49 5.69
CA PRO A 8 -9.76 9.06 4.68
C PRO A 8 -10.22 7.96 3.71
N ALA A 9 -11.52 7.89 3.41
CA ALA A 9 -12.06 7.06 2.33
C ALA A 9 -11.23 7.14 1.02
N PRO A 10 -10.80 8.34 0.55
CA PRO A 10 -9.97 8.41 -0.65
C PRO A 10 -8.57 7.81 -0.49
N THR A 11 -8.05 7.68 0.74
CA THR A 11 -6.79 6.96 1.00
C THR A 11 -7.00 5.46 0.86
N ILE A 12 -8.11 4.91 1.37
CA ILE A 12 -8.45 3.49 1.22
C ILE A 12 -8.59 3.13 -0.26
N GLU A 13 -9.26 3.99 -1.04
CA GLU A 13 -9.42 3.80 -2.50
C GLU A 13 -8.07 3.81 -3.24
N ARG A 14 -7.11 4.64 -2.81
CA ARG A 14 -5.75 4.64 -3.36
C ARG A 14 -4.95 3.40 -2.96
N LEU A 15 -5.15 2.87 -1.76
CA LEU A 15 -4.51 1.61 -1.36
C LEU A 15 -4.95 0.44 -2.24
N ALA A 16 -6.24 0.36 -2.59
CA ALA A 16 -6.73 -0.62 -3.54
C ALA A 16 -6.10 -0.46 -4.93
N GLN A 17 -5.75 0.77 -5.33
CA GLN A 17 -5.00 1.01 -6.56
C GLN A 17 -3.53 0.57 -6.43
N TYR A 18 -2.94 0.65 -5.24
CA TYR A 18 -1.56 0.22 -4.99
C TYR A 18 -1.42 -1.30 -4.99
N SER A 19 -2.45 -2.05 -4.56
CA SER A 19 -2.38 -3.52 -4.49
C SER A 19 -2.14 -4.16 -5.85
N ARG A 20 -2.77 -3.67 -6.92
CA ARG A 20 -2.66 -4.25 -8.28
C ARG A 20 -1.22 -4.29 -8.83
N PRO A 21 -0.48 -3.17 -8.91
CA PRO A 21 0.90 -3.21 -9.35
C PRO A 21 1.79 -3.97 -8.37
N LEU A 22 1.51 -3.96 -7.07
CA LEU A 22 2.28 -4.72 -6.09
C LEU A 22 2.13 -6.23 -6.29
N GLU A 23 0.94 -6.73 -6.63
CA GLU A 23 0.73 -8.14 -6.99
C GLU A 23 1.55 -8.53 -8.22
N SER A 24 1.46 -7.74 -9.29
CA SER A 24 2.23 -8.00 -10.51
C SER A 24 3.75 -7.97 -10.27
N LEU A 25 4.22 -7.08 -9.40
CA LEU A 25 5.63 -7.01 -8.99
C LEU A 25 6.05 -8.23 -8.17
N LEU A 26 5.19 -8.69 -7.26
CA LEU A 26 5.43 -9.89 -6.46
C LEU A 26 5.52 -11.13 -7.37
N GLU A 27 4.60 -11.27 -8.32
CA GLU A 27 4.61 -12.34 -9.32
C GLU A 27 5.85 -12.29 -10.23
N SER A 28 6.34 -11.08 -10.52
CA SER A 28 7.58 -10.88 -11.28
C SER A 28 8.86 -11.10 -10.44
N GLY A 29 8.74 -11.47 -9.16
CA GLY A 29 9.87 -11.68 -8.26
C GLY A 29 10.54 -10.39 -7.77
N THR A 30 9.88 -9.23 -7.92
CA THR A 30 10.38 -7.96 -7.37
C THR A 30 10.10 -7.91 -5.88
N THR A 31 11.17 -7.84 -5.09
CA THR A 31 11.08 -7.79 -3.62
C THR A 31 10.98 -6.37 -3.08
N VAL A 32 11.58 -5.38 -3.74
CA VAL A 32 11.63 -3.99 -3.24
C VAL A 32 11.14 -3.01 -4.29
N ILE A 33 10.32 -2.04 -3.87
CA ILE A 33 9.84 -0.93 -4.68
C ILE A 33 10.06 0.42 -3.99
N SER A 34 10.47 1.43 -4.74
CA SER A 34 10.63 2.79 -4.23
C SER A 34 9.32 3.58 -4.32
N SER A 35 9.16 4.60 -3.45
CA SER A 35 7.96 5.47 -3.46
C SER A 35 7.67 6.08 -4.83
N GLU A 36 8.71 6.46 -5.56
CA GLU A 36 8.60 7.08 -6.89
C GLU A 36 8.09 6.08 -7.94
N LYS A 37 8.58 4.84 -7.92
CA LYS A 37 8.13 3.80 -8.85
C LYS A 37 6.68 3.41 -8.56
N LEU A 38 6.31 3.22 -7.30
CA LEU A 38 4.93 2.93 -6.92
C LEU A 38 3.99 4.08 -7.31
N ALA A 39 4.42 5.32 -7.06
CA ALA A 39 3.66 6.51 -7.44
C ALA A 39 3.43 6.58 -8.96
N ARG A 40 4.48 6.31 -9.76
CA ARG A 40 4.39 6.28 -11.22
C ARG A 40 3.45 5.19 -11.72
N LEU A 41 3.49 3.99 -11.13
CA LEU A 41 2.62 2.87 -11.50
C LEU A 41 1.14 3.17 -11.20
N CYS A 42 0.87 3.92 -10.14
CA CYS A 42 -0.49 4.23 -9.70
C CYS A 42 -0.97 5.61 -10.17
N GLY A 43 -0.15 6.36 -10.92
CA GLY A 43 -0.49 7.70 -11.38
C GLY A 43 -0.67 8.74 -10.26
N VAL A 44 -0.03 8.54 -9.11
CA VAL A 44 -0.12 9.43 -7.94
C VAL A 44 1.19 10.18 -7.70
N ASN A 45 1.18 11.17 -6.81
CA ASN A 45 2.40 11.87 -6.40
C ASN A 45 3.18 11.03 -5.36
N PRO A 46 4.52 10.88 -5.46
CA PRO A 46 5.32 10.18 -4.45
C PRO A 46 5.18 10.74 -3.02
N ALA A 47 4.91 12.04 -2.88
CA ALA A 47 4.60 12.64 -1.59
C ALA A 47 3.27 12.11 -1.02
N GLN A 48 2.28 11.90 -1.89
CA GLN A 48 0.98 11.35 -1.52
C GLN A 48 1.10 9.88 -1.08
N VAL A 49 1.90 9.07 -1.79
CA VAL A 49 2.18 7.68 -1.38
C VAL A 49 2.76 7.64 0.03
N ARG A 50 3.79 8.44 0.33
CA ARG A 50 4.40 8.49 1.66
C ARG A 50 3.39 8.92 2.73
N LYS A 51 2.54 9.90 2.42
CA LYS A 51 1.49 10.38 3.32
C LYS A 51 0.43 9.31 3.58
N ASP A 52 -0.01 8.63 2.54
CA ASP A 52 -0.99 7.55 2.63
C ASP A 52 -0.41 6.40 3.48
N LEU A 53 0.82 5.95 3.20
CA LEU A 53 1.48 4.90 3.99
C LEU A 53 1.73 5.31 5.45
N ALA A 54 2.05 6.58 5.71
CA ALA A 54 2.26 7.10 7.06
C ALA A 54 1.01 7.01 7.96
N TYR A 55 -0.20 6.95 7.40
CA TYR A 55 -1.42 6.72 8.20
C TYR A 55 -1.47 5.32 8.83
N PHE A 56 -0.74 4.36 8.27
CA PHE A 56 -0.79 2.96 8.67
C PHE A 56 0.43 2.51 9.48
N GLY A 57 1.44 3.37 9.60
CA GLY A 57 2.67 3.11 10.37
C GLY A 57 3.93 3.51 9.61
N GLU A 58 5.08 3.08 10.13
CA GLU A 58 6.35 3.17 9.41
C GLU A 58 6.45 2.04 8.38
N PHE A 59 6.19 2.38 7.12
CA PHE A 59 6.46 1.50 5.99
C PHE A 59 7.77 1.90 5.31
N GLY A 60 8.59 0.89 5.02
CA GLY A 60 9.83 1.03 4.26
C GLY A 60 11.02 1.54 5.06
N VAL A 61 12.21 1.39 4.48
CA VAL A 61 13.46 1.89 5.05
C VAL A 61 13.91 3.10 4.24
N ARG A 62 14.25 4.21 4.93
CA ARG A 62 14.72 5.44 4.29
C ARG A 62 15.96 5.14 3.44
N GLY A 63 15.83 5.28 2.12
CA GLY A 63 16.91 5.03 1.15
C GLY A 63 16.91 3.63 0.52
N VAL A 64 16.08 2.70 0.97
CA VAL A 64 15.94 1.35 0.39
C VAL A 64 14.63 1.23 -0.39
N GLY A 65 13.52 1.68 0.20
CA GLY A 65 12.18 1.52 -0.36
C GLY A 65 11.29 0.66 0.52
N TYR A 66 10.25 0.11 -0.08
CA TYR A 66 9.25 -0.74 0.55
C TYR A 66 9.40 -2.18 0.06
N ASP A 67 9.31 -3.14 0.96
CA ASP A 67 9.19 -4.54 0.58
C ASP A 67 7.81 -4.76 -0.05
N VAL A 68 7.78 -5.35 -1.25
CA VAL A 68 6.55 -5.53 -2.03
C VAL A 68 5.61 -6.50 -1.33
N ALA A 69 6.14 -7.59 -0.75
CA ALA A 69 5.34 -8.61 -0.10
C ALA A 69 4.73 -8.08 1.20
N ASP A 70 5.54 -7.42 2.05
CA ASP A 70 5.09 -6.82 3.30
C ASP A 70 4.08 -5.69 3.06
N LEU A 71 4.37 -4.80 2.10
CA LEU A 71 3.49 -3.70 1.74
C LEU A 71 2.15 -4.21 1.19
N LEU A 72 2.18 -5.22 0.32
CA LEU A 72 0.96 -5.83 -0.21
C LEU A 72 0.15 -6.50 0.90
N ALA A 73 0.80 -7.25 1.79
CA ALA A 73 0.14 -7.91 2.91
C ALA A 73 -0.52 -6.90 3.86
N ALA A 74 0.17 -5.80 4.16
CA ALA A 74 -0.38 -4.72 4.97
C ALA A 74 -1.58 -4.05 4.30
N ILE A 75 -1.46 -3.69 3.01
CA ILE A 75 -2.56 -3.12 2.22
C ILE A 75 -3.76 -4.08 2.20
N LYS A 76 -3.53 -5.37 1.93
CA LYS A 76 -4.57 -6.39 1.95
C LYS A 76 -5.19 -6.56 3.34
N LYS A 77 -4.43 -6.42 4.42
CA LYS A 77 -4.97 -6.46 5.80
C LYS A 77 -5.86 -5.26 6.10
N ILE A 78 -5.51 -4.09 5.57
CA ILE A 78 -6.29 -2.86 5.71
C ILE A 78 -7.60 -2.97 4.90
N LEU A 79 -7.52 -3.41 3.64
CA LEU A 79 -8.67 -3.59 2.77
C LEU A 79 -9.54 -4.78 3.20
N GLY A 80 -8.91 -5.87 3.66
CA GLY A 80 -9.54 -7.14 4.03
C GLY A 80 -10.01 -7.21 5.49
N SER A 81 -9.70 -6.21 6.33
CA SER A 81 -10.51 -5.97 7.54
C SER A 81 -11.96 -5.59 7.20
N ASP A 82 -12.27 -5.40 5.90
CA ASP A 82 -13.62 -5.19 5.37
C ASP A 82 -13.98 -6.17 4.24
N GLN A 83 -13.53 -7.43 4.24
CA GLN A 83 -14.20 -8.62 3.63
C GLN A 83 -13.21 -9.69 3.12
N GLU A 84 -13.55 -10.95 3.42
CA GLU A 84 -13.04 -12.16 2.78
C GLU A 84 -13.24 -12.09 1.26
N TRP A 85 -12.16 -11.86 0.51
CA TRP A 85 -12.18 -12.14 -0.92
C TRP A 85 -11.79 -13.61 -1.14
N ALA A 86 -12.75 -14.51 -0.89
CA ALA A 86 -12.75 -15.83 -1.46
C ALA A 86 -13.09 -15.72 -2.95
N LEU A 87 -12.06 -15.69 -3.81
CA LEU A 87 -12.23 -16.08 -5.21
C LEU A 87 -12.26 -17.61 -5.24
N CYS A 88 -13.48 -18.16 -5.25
CA CYS A 88 -13.75 -19.50 -5.74
C CYS A 88 -13.72 -19.51 -7.28
#